data_AF-A0A2R8BPD4-F1
#
_entry.id   AF-A0A2R8BPD4-F1
#
_cell.length_a   1.000
_cell.length_b   1.000
_cell.length_c   1.000
_cell.angle_alpha   90.00
_cell.angle_beta   90.00
_cell.angle_gamma   90.00
#
_symmetry.space_group_name_H-M   'P 1'
#
loop_
_entity.id
_entity.type
_entity.pdbx_description
1 polymer ?
#
loop_
_entity_poly.entity_id
_entity_poly.type
_entity_poly.pdbx_seq_one_letter_code
_entity_poly.pdbx_strand_id
1 'polypeptide(L)'
;MSDGDVWTGIAAQPDVSGQQAPRFQLKIERHPTTQPAALENVPPWDRPWVDPDAGDVLFQKQITSPRRHTYLLVDAGLRAKTAGFFDLDEVDVPCRCLFKGKAAQDLKNVAPYLIDLTLPEGAWDDAGLVPQFHKNFFAKHWSTETGILIQSTATLDEVWAHFRKFTKVMMPDKKVAYFRFWDPRMLIHFLQACTPAELEHFFLHPDDALFSVTFSELFQSISLRSARLEAI
;
A
#
# COMPACT_ATOMS: atom_id res chain seq x y z
N MET A 1 4.08 -14.97 -24.65
CA MET A 1 4.00 -13.69 -23.94
C MET A 1 2.71 -13.02 -24.41
N SER A 2 1.93 -12.44 -23.50
CA SER A 2 0.70 -11.71 -23.83
C SER A 2 0.93 -10.22 -23.58
N ASP A 3 0.52 -9.37 -24.52
CA ASP A 3 0.89 -7.95 -24.61
C ASP A 3 0.22 -7.02 -23.56
N GLY A 4 -0.18 -7.55 -22.40
CA GLY A 4 -0.92 -6.82 -21.35
C GLY A 4 -0.13 -6.48 -20.07
N ASP A 5 1.15 -6.85 -19.99
CA ASP A 5 1.95 -6.83 -18.73
C ASP A 5 2.98 -5.68 -18.65
N VAL A 6 2.85 -4.61 -19.45
CA VAL A 6 3.78 -3.46 -19.44
C VAL A 6 3.00 -2.14 -19.46
N TRP A 7 3.15 -1.35 -18.40
CA TRP A 7 2.59 0.00 -18.29
C TRP A 7 3.44 1.01 -19.09
N THR A 8 2.80 2.04 -19.64
CA THR A 8 3.37 2.92 -20.67
C THR A 8 3.35 4.42 -20.35
N GLY A 9 2.90 4.80 -19.15
CA GLY A 9 3.41 6.02 -18.48
C GLY A 9 4.77 5.72 -17.81
N ILE A 10 5.46 6.67 -17.17
CA ILE A 10 5.36 8.12 -17.39
C ILE A 10 6.19 8.42 -18.65
N ALA A 11 5.52 8.80 -19.72
CA ALA A 11 6.17 9.29 -20.92
C ALA A 11 6.09 10.83 -20.96
N ALA A 12 7.11 11.49 -21.53
CA ALA A 12 7.04 12.93 -21.77
C ALA A 12 5.79 13.26 -22.62
N GLN A 13 5.06 14.30 -22.20
CA GLN A 13 3.70 14.65 -22.62
C GLN A 13 3.37 14.29 -24.09
N PRO A 14 2.36 13.44 -24.34
CA PRO A 14 1.65 13.43 -25.60
C PRO A 14 0.94 14.78 -25.82
N ASP A 15 0.73 15.14 -27.09
CA ASP A 15 -0.04 16.31 -27.51
C ASP A 15 -1.41 16.36 -26.80
N VAL A 16 -1.72 17.50 -26.16
CA VAL A 16 -2.89 17.68 -25.27
C VAL A 16 -4.17 18.05 -26.03
N SER A 17 -4.18 17.89 -27.36
CA SER A 17 -5.32 18.21 -28.22
C SER A 17 -6.43 17.15 -28.17
N GLY A 18 -7.41 17.37 -27.28
CA GLY A 18 -8.72 16.68 -27.33
C GLY A 18 -9.10 15.83 -26.12
N GLN A 19 -8.36 15.90 -25.01
CA GLN A 19 -8.75 15.19 -23.79
C GLN A 19 -10.04 15.76 -23.16
N GLN A 20 -10.92 14.85 -22.75
CA GLN A 20 -12.14 15.17 -22.01
C GLN A 20 -11.75 15.77 -20.64
N ALA A 21 -12.54 16.71 -20.13
CA ALA A 21 -12.25 17.37 -18.85
C ALA A 21 -12.05 16.33 -17.73
N PRO A 22 -11.06 16.53 -16.83
CA PRO A 22 -10.76 15.58 -15.77
C PRO A 22 -11.97 15.39 -14.87
N ARG A 23 -12.34 14.14 -14.60
CA ARG A 23 -13.49 13.80 -13.75
C ARG A 23 -13.11 13.77 -12.28
N PHE A 24 -11.83 13.55 -12.00
CA PHE A 24 -11.29 13.44 -10.67
C PHE A 24 -10.00 14.25 -10.49
N GLN A 25 -9.76 14.70 -9.26
CA GLN A 25 -8.52 15.26 -8.77
C GLN A 25 -7.90 14.36 -7.69
N LEU A 26 -6.57 14.35 -7.61
CA LEU A 26 -5.84 13.71 -6.52
C LEU A 26 -5.94 14.58 -5.26
N LYS A 27 -6.47 14.01 -4.18
CA LYS A 27 -6.37 14.60 -2.84
C LYS A 27 -5.43 13.81 -1.97
N ILE A 28 -4.54 14.53 -1.28
CA ILE A 28 -3.62 13.98 -0.28
C ILE A 28 -3.97 14.59 1.08
N GLU A 29 -4.29 13.73 2.04
CA GLU A 29 -4.64 14.11 3.42
C GLU A 29 -3.62 13.51 4.39
N ARG A 30 -3.16 14.27 5.37
CA ARG A 30 -2.40 13.74 6.52
C ARG A 30 -3.40 13.33 7.61
N HIS A 31 -3.16 12.17 8.22
CA HIS A 31 -3.94 11.65 9.33
C HIS A 31 -3.17 11.77 10.64
N PRO A 32 -3.86 11.87 11.79
CA PRO A 32 -3.23 11.77 13.10
C PRO A 32 -2.54 10.41 13.27
N THR A 33 -1.50 10.39 14.10
CA THR A 33 -0.79 9.19 14.54
C THR A 33 -0.23 9.43 15.94
N THR A 34 -0.28 8.40 16.77
CA THR A 34 0.39 8.34 18.07
C THR A 34 1.90 8.41 17.86
N GLN A 35 2.55 9.43 18.41
CA GLN A 35 3.99 9.60 18.26
C GLN A 35 4.75 8.58 19.12
N PRO A 36 5.89 8.02 18.66
CA PRO A 36 6.63 6.99 19.39
C PRO A 36 6.93 7.35 20.86
N ALA A 37 7.29 8.61 21.12
CA ALA A 37 7.54 9.14 22.46
C ALA A 37 6.35 9.01 23.42
N ALA A 38 5.10 9.03 22.92
CA ALA A 38 3.91 8.87 23.74
C ALA A 38 3.73 7.42 24.25
N LEU A 39 4.35 6.44 23.59
CA LEU A 39 4.29 5.03 23.96
C LEU A 39 5.44 4.58 24.86
N GLU A 40 6.48 5.40 25.06
CA GLU A 40 7.68 5.03 25.83
C GLU A 40 7.34 4.54 27.24
N ASN A 41 6.46 5.25 27.94
CA ASN A 41 6.04 4.94 29.32
C ASN A 41 4.91 3.89 29.40
N VAL A 42 4.33 3.46 28.27
CA VAL A 42 3.29 2.43 28.25
C VAL A 42 3.96 1.05 28.25
N PRO A 43 3.65 0.14 29.20
CA PRO A 43 4.22 -1.21 29.21
C PRO A 43 3.88 -1.98 27.93
N PRO A 44 4.78 -2.82 27.37
CA PRO A 44 4.56 -3.45 26.07
C PRO A 44 3.30 -4.32 25.94
N TRP A 45 2.79 -4.87 27.05
CA TRP A 45 1.56 -5.65 27.11
C TRP A 45 0.28 -4.79 27.22
N ASP A 46 0.40 -3.52 27.63
CA ASP A 46 -0.70 -2.54 27.70
C ASP A 46 -0.76 -1.65 26.45
N ARG A 47 0.22 -1.76 25.53
CA ARG A 47 0.21 -1.03 24.25
C ARG A 47 -0.87 -1.60 23.32
N PRO A 48 -1.64 -0.74 22.64
CA PRO A 48 -2.58 -1.21 21.64
C PRO A 48 -1.82 -1.85 20.47
N TRP A 49 -2.41 -2.87 19.84
CA TRP A 49 -1.76 -3.62 18.75
C TRP A 49 -1.55 -2.78 17.49
N VAL A 50 -2.29 -1.68 17.36
CA VAL A 50 -2.15 -0.62 16.36
C VAL A 50 -2.28 0.73 17.06
N ASP A 51 -1.62 1.74 16.53
CA ASP A 51 -1.85 3.15 16.85
C ASP A 51 -3.35 3.48 16.70
N PRO A 52 -4.08 3.91 17.75
CA PRO A 52 -5.53 4.06 17.70
C PRO A 52 -6.03 5.01 16.60
N ASP A 53 -5.36 6.16 16.43
CA ASP A 53 -5.67 7.16 15.39
C ASP A 53 -5.52 6.56 13.98
N ALA A 54 -4.43 5.80 13.77
CA ALA A 54 -4.22 5.10 12.51
C ALA A 54 -5.21 3.93 12.32
N GLY A 55 -5.56 3.25 13.41
CA GLY A 55 -6.51 2.14 13.42
C GLY A 55 -7.92 2.57 13.02
N ASP A 56 -8.40 3.70 13.53
CA ASP A 56 -9.69 4.28 13.13
C ASP A 56 -9.71 4.58 11.62
N VAL A 57 -8.63 5.18 11.11
CA VAL A 57 -8.50 5.51 9.69
C VAL A 57 -8.42 4.26 8.81
N LEU A 58 -7.69 3.22 9.25
CA LEU A 58 -7.39 2.02 8.46
C LEU A 58 -8.45 0.90 8.58
N PHE A 59 -9.10 0.75 9.73
CA PHE A 59 -9.90 -0.44 10.05
C PHE A 59 -11.35 -0.15 10.46
N GLN A 60 -11.64 0.93 11.19
CA GLN A 60 -13.00 1.21 11.68
C GLN A 60 -14.02 1.37 10.53
N LYS A 61 -13.58 1.87 9.37
CA LYS A 61 -14.39 1.95 8.14
C LYS A 61 -14.64 0.61 7.41
N GLN A 62 -14.12 -0.52 7.90
CA GLN A 62 -14.39 -1.83 7.29
C GLN A 62 -15.80 -2.35 7.56
N ILE A 63 -16.46 -1.88 8.62
CA ILE A 63 -17.81 -2.31 9.05
C ILE A 63 -18.93 -1.56 8.30
N THR A 64 -18.61 -0.78 7.27
CA THR A 64 -19.60 -0.08 6.42
C THR A 64 -20.25 -1.01 5.40
N SER A 65 -21.34 -0.54 4.77
CA SER A 65 -21.86 -1.13 3.53
C SER A 65 -21.65 -0.13 2.37
N PRO A 66 -20.98 -0.51 1.27
CA PRO A 66 -20.28 -1.78 1.06
C PRO A 66 -19.11 -1.99 2.05
N ARG A 67 -18.79 -3.26 2.31
CA ARG A 67 -17.65 -3.64 3.15
C ARG A 67 -16.37 -3.10 2.53
N ARG A 68 -15.52 -2.48 3.34
CA ARG A 68 -14.16 -2.12 2.93
C ARG A 68 -13.19 -3.18 3.43
N HIS A 69 -12.20 -3.47 2.61
CA HIS A 69 -11.05 -4.30 2.90
C HIS A 69 -9.83 -3.42 3.14
N THR A 70 -8.80 -3.96 3.79
CA THR A 70 -7.49 -3.30 3.87
C THR A 70 -6.42 -4.28 3.48
N TYR A 71 -5.53 -3.86 2.61
CA TYR A 71 -4.42 -4.66 2.11
C TYR A 71 -3.12 -3.94 2.40
N LEU A 72 -2.05 -4.69 2.58
CA LEU A 72 -0.68 -4.20 2.62
C LEU A 72 0.04 -4.65 1.36
N LEU A 73 0.50 -3.71 0.54
CA LEU A 73 1.42 -3.98 -0.54
C LEU A 73 2.85 -3.74 -0.03
N VAL A 74 3.55 -4.81 0.32
CA VAL A 74 4.86 -4.79 0.97
C VAL A 74 5.99 -5.06 -0.02
N ASP A 75 7.12 -4.38 0.15
CA ASP A 75 8.39 -4.71 -0.48
C ASP A 75 9.11 -5.78 0.35
N ALA A 76 9.25 -6.99 -0.18
CA ALA A 76 9.89 -8.09 0.55
C ALA A 76 11.35 -7.79 0.92
N GLY A 77 12.06 -6.99 0.12
CA GLY A 77 13.46 -6.66 0.36
C GLY A 77 13.62 -5.66 1.51
N LEU A 78 12.77 -4.62 1.55
CA LEU A 78 12.73 -3.70 2.69
C LEU A 78 12.26 -4.42 3.96
N ARG A 79 11.22 -5.26 3.87
CA ARG A 79 10.74 -6.05 5.02
C ARG A 79 11.82 -6.97 5.57
N ALA A 80 12.50 -7.73 4.71
CA ALA A 80 13.56 -8.64 5.13
C ALA A 80 14.77 -7.91 5.75
N LYS A 81 15.06 -6.68 5.32
CA LYS A 81 16.08 -5.83 5.98
C LYS A 81 15.68 -5.47 7.42
N THR A 82 14.40 -5.19 7.67
CA THR A 82 13.88 -4.90 9.03
C THR A 82 13.78 -6.16 9.89
N ALA A 83 13.31 -7.28 9.32
CA ALA A 83 13.12 -8.55 10.05
C ALA A 83 14.41 -9.35 10.24
N GLY A 84 15.44 -9.10 9.43
CA GLY A 84 16.69 -9.87 9.35
C GLY A 84 16.64 -11.09 8.41
N PHE A 85 15.44 -11.51 7.98
CA PHE A 85 15.20 -12.64 7.08
C PHE A 85 13.88 -12.47 6.32
N PHE A 86 13.63 -13.31 5.30
CA PHE A 86 12.36 -13.35 4.57
C PHE A 86 11.37 -14.26 5.31
N ASP A 87 10.19 -13.72 5.66
CA ASP A 87 9.19 -14.37 6.52
C ASP A 87 7.81 -14.54 5.85
N LEU A 88 7.63 -14.09 4.60
CA LEU A 88 6.33 -14.03 3.92
C LEU A 88 5.75 -15.39 3.45
N ASP A 89 6.48 -16.49 3.65
CA ASP A 89 5.97 -17.86 3.43
C ASP A 89 5.16 -18.39 4.63
N GLU A 90 5.39 -17.87 5.84
CA GLU A 90 4.87 -18.43 7.11
C GLU A 90 3.86 -17.51 7.80
N VAL A 91 3.25 -16.59 7.04
CA VAL A 91 2.27 -15.63 7.56
C VAL A 91 0.87 -16.26 7.71
N ASP A 92 0.16 -15.88 8.76
CA ASP A 92 -1.16 -16.43 9.13
C ASP A 92 -2.35 -15.81 8.36
N VAL A 93 -2.07 -15.12 7.26
CA VAL A 93 -3.03 -14.36 6.45
C VAL A 93 -2.75 -14.52 4.95
N PRO A 94 -3.76 -14.35 4.06
CA PRO A 94 -3.56 -14.43 2.62
C PRO A 94 -2.45 -13.50 2.11
N CYS A 95 -1.47 -14.06 1.39
CA CYS A 95 -0.27 -13.38 0.92
C CYS A 95 0.01 -13.77 -0.54
N ARG A 96 0.16 -12.79 -1.44
CA ARG A 96 0.31 -13.03 -2.89
C ARG A 96 1.40 -12.18 -3.52
N CYS A 97 2.44 -12.82 -4.06
CA CYS A 97 3.47 -12.17 -4.86
C CYS A 97 2.88 -11.52 -6.13
N LEU A 98 3.27 -10.28 -6.43
CA LEU A 98 2.87 -9.55 -7.65
C LEU A 98 3.71 -9.94 -8.89
N PHE A 99 4.79 -10.72 -8.74
CA PHE A 99 5.46 -11.34 -9.88
C PHE A 99 4.82 -12.69 -10.24
N LYS A 100 5.16 -13.27 -11.40
CA LYS A 100 4.65 -14.57 -11.87
C LYS A 100 5.75 -15.39 -12.52
N GLY A 101 5.58 -16.71 -12.56
CA GLY A 101 6.51 -17.65 -13.18
C GLY A 101 7.92 -17.50 -12.62
N LYS A 102 8.93 -17.58 -13.50
CA LYS A 102 10.34 -17.50 -13.10
C LYS A 102 10.70 -16.23 -12.32
N ALA A 103 10.12 -15.07 -12.65
CA ALA A 103 10.37 -13.84 -11.90
C ALA A 103 9.90 -13.90 -10.43
N ALA A 104 8.83 -14.65 -10.12
CA ALA A 104 8.38 -14.85 -8.73
C ALA A 104 9.30 -15.79 -7.94
N GLN A 105 10.03 -16.66 -8.63
CA GLN A 105 11.00 -17.59 -8.02
C GLN A 105 12.35 -16.88 -7.82
N ASP A 106 12.92 -16.34 -8.90
CA ASP A 106 14.25 -15.73 -8.92
C ASP A 106 14.32 -14.44 -8.07
N LEU A 107 13.24 -13.67 -7.99
CA LEU A 107 13.18 -12.39 -7.27
C LEU A 107 12.35 -12.45 -5.98
N LYS A 108 12.00 -13.65 -5.49
CA LYS A 108 11.11 -13.89 -4.35
C LYS A 108 11.35 -12.92 -3.18
N ASN A 109 12.60 -12.85 -2.72
CA ASN A 109 12.98 -12.10 -1.51
C ASN A 109 13.03 -10.58 -1.70
N VAL A 110 12.79 -10.07 -2.92
CA VAL A 110 12.78 -8.63 -3.25
C VAL A 110 11.55 -8.21 -4.08
N ALA A 111 10.58 -9.12 -4.24
CA ALA A 111 9.36 -8.86 -4.98
C ALA A 111 8.32 -8.10 -4.12
N PRO A 112 7.38 -7.39 -4.76
CA PRO A 112 6.19 -6.89 -4.10
C PRO A 112 5.20 -8.02 -3.77
N TYR A 113 4.59 -7.95 -2.59
CA TYR A 113 3.54 -8.88 -2.14
C TYR A 113 2.32 -8.09 -1.66
N LEU A 114 1.13 -8.51 -2.11
CA LEU A 114 -0.13 -8.04 -1.53
C LEU A 114 -0.54 -9.00 -0.41
N ILE A 115 -0.82 -8.45 0.77
CA ILE A 115 -1.17 -9.20 1.97
C ILE A 115 -2.51 -8.67 2.50
N ASP A 116 -3.39 -9.58 2.92
CA ASP A 116 -4.67 -9.20 3.52
C ASP A 116 -4.48 -8.69 4.95
N LEU A 117 -4.90 -7.45 5.18
CA LEU A 117 -5.03 -6.79 6.48
C LEU A 117 -6.50 -6.47 6.81
N THR A 118 -7.46 -7.14 6.16
CA THR A 118 -8.88 -7.00 6.53
C THR A 118 -9.10 -7.65 7.88
N LEU A 119 -9.64 -6.90 8.84
CA LEU A 119 -9.94 -7.45 10.15
C LEU A 119 -11.05 -8.50 10.07
N PRO A 120 -10.92 -9.62 10.80
CA PRO A 120 -12.04 -10.48 11.13
C PRO A 120 -13.16 -9.69 11.83
N GLU A 121 -14.39 -10.18 11.72
CA GLU A 121 -15.53 -9.59 12.42
C GLU A 121 -15.28 -9.61 13.94
N GLY A 122 -15.57 -8.49 14.63
CA GLY A 122 -15.29 -8.30 16.05
C GLY A 122 -13.82 -8.04 16.42
N ALA A 123 -12.85 -8.21 15.52
CA ALA A 123 -11.43 -8.03 15.84
C ALA A 123 -10.99 -6.56 16.06
N TRP A 124 -11.88 -5.61 15.82
CA TRP A 124 -11.69 -4.22 16.25
C TRP A 124 -11.84 -4.08 17.77
N ASP A 125 -12.84 -4.75 18.35
CA ASP A 125 -13.17 -4.69 19.78
C ASP A 125 -12.44 -5.79 20.60
N ASP A 126 -12.08 -6.91 19.97
CA ASP A 126 -11.29 -7.99 20.57
C ASP A 126 -9.94 -8.18 19.84
N ALA A 127 -8.87 -7.64 20.45
CA ALA A 127 -7.50 -7.82 19.98
C ALA A 127 -7.03 -9.30 19.98
N GLY A 128 -7.73 -10.21 20.67
CA GLY A 128 -7.50 -11.65 20.60
C GLY A 128 -7.75 -12.23 19.21
N LEU A 129 -8.71 -11.69 18.47
CA LEU A 129 -9.09 -12.13 17.12
C LEU A 129 -8.19 -11.56 16.00
N VAL A 130 -7.38 -10.54 16.31
CA VAL A 130 -6.48 -9.91 15.33
C VAL A 130 -5.33 -10.87 14.95
N PRO A 131 -5.08 -11.15 13.66
CA PRO A 131 -4.02 -12.06 13.23
C PRO A 131 -2.62 -11.63 13.69
N GLN A 132 -1.74 -12.60 13.92
CA GLN A 132 -0.40 -12.36 14.43
C GLN A 132 0.46 -11.59 13.44
N PHE A 133 0.26 -11.75 12.12
CA PHE A 133 0.90 -10.92 11.10
C PHE A 133 0.59 -9.42 11.29
N HIS A 134 -0.66 -9.07 11.61
CA HIS A 134 -1.07 -7.68 11.79
C HIS A 134 -0.36 -7.08 13.01
N LYS A 135 -0.42 -7.77 14.16
CA LYS A 135 0.28 -7.38 15.39
C LYS A 135 1.78 -7.20 15.16
N ASN A 136 2.41 -8.15 14.46
CA ASN A 136 3.83 -8.09 14.12
C ASN A 136 4.16 -6.93 13.17
N PHE A 137 3.31 -6.65 12.18
CA PHE A 137 3.50 -5.52 11.26
C PHE A 137 3.45 -4.19 12.00
N PHE A 138 2.41 -3.94 12.79
CA PHE A 138 2.28 -2.67 13.52
C PHE A 138 3.34 -2.51 14.62
N ALA A 139 3.73 -3.57 15.31
CA ALA A 139 4.76 -3.51 16.35
C ALA A 139 6.20 -3.33 15.83
N LYS A 140 6.54 -3.85 14.63
CA LYS A 140 7.93 -3.91 14.13
C LYS A 140 8.18 -3.18 12.81
N HIS A 141 7.17 -3.03 11.97
CA HIS A 141 7.33 -2.56 10.59
C HIS A 141 6.67 -1.21 10.30
N TRP A 142 5.72 -0.76 11.13
CA TRP A 142 4.95 0.48 10.97
C TRP A 142 5.80 1.72 10.66
N SER A 143 6.89 1.93 11.41
CA SER A 143 7.81 3.06 11.24
C SER A 143 8.97 2.80 10.26
N THR A 144 8.97 1.68 9.52
CA THR A 144 10.14 1.22 8.74
C THR A 144 9.97 1.30 7.23
N GLU A 145 8.90 1.96 6.76
CA GLU A 145 8.68 2.29 5.34
C GLU A 145 8.72 1.07 4.40
N THR A 146 8.20 -0.07 4.86
CA THR A 146 8.30 -1.36 4.14
C THR A 146 7.20 -1.60 3.11
N GLY A 147 6.13 -0.80 3.08
CA GLY A 147 5.02 -0.97 2.15
C GLY A 147 3.98 0.14 2.22
N ILE A 148 3.00 0.06 1.32
CA ILE A 148 1.83 0.95 1.26
C ILE A 148 0.57 0.19 1.68
N LEU A 149 -0.37 0.87 2.33
CA LEU A 149 -1.67 0.26 2.64
C LEU A 149 -2.71 0.69 1.61
N ILE A 150 -3.70 -0.16 1.37
CA ILE A 150 -4.73 0.03 0.37
C ILE A 150 -6.07 -0.26 1.03
N GLN A 151 -6.96 0.72 1.13
CA GLN A 151 -8.38 0.46 1.38
C GLN A 151 -9.11 0.38 0.04
N SER A 152 -9.92 -0.66 -0.13
CA SER A 152 -10.76 -0.84 -1.31
C SER A 152 -12.05 -1.58 -0.94
N THR A 153 -13.08 -1.46 -1.78
CA THR A 153 -14.25 -2.35 -1.77
C THR A 153 -14.02 -3.63 -2.59
N ALA A 154 -12.97 -3.67 -3.41
CA ALA A 154 -12.58 -4.82 -4.21
C ALA A 154 -11.93 -5.92 -3.35
N THR A 155 -12.01 -7.16 -3.83
CA THR A 155 -11.39 -8.34 -3.20
C THR A 155 -9.87 -8.37 -3.39
N LEU A 156 -9.19 -9.20 -2.57
CA LEU A 156 -7.73 -9.41 -2.65
C LEU A 156 -7.29 -9.80 -4.06
N ASP A 157 -8.08 -10.60 -4.77
CA ASP A 157 -7.76 -11.11 -6.10
C ASP A 157 -7.91 -10.05 -7.18
N GLU A 158 -8.88 -9.14 -7.04
CA GLU A 158 -9.07 -7.99 -7.93
C GLU A 158 -7.96 -6.94 -7.73
N VAL A 159 -7.67 -6.59 -6.48
CA VAL A 159 -6.57 -5.67 -6.12
C VAL A 159 -5.22 -6.23 -6.57
N TRP A 160 -4.98 -7.54 -6.36
CA TRP A 160 -3.79 -8.22 -6.86
C TRP A 160 -3.73 -8.23 -8.39
N ALA A 161 -4.83 -8.56 -9.09
CA ALA A 161 -4.86 -8.56 -10.55
C ALA A 161 -4.63 -7.15 -11.13
N HIS A 162 -5.09 -6.11 -10.44
CA HIS A 162 -4.89 -4.72 -10.81
C HIS A 162 -3.45 -4.27 -10.67
N PHE A 163 -2.89 -4.29 -9.46
CA PHE A 163 -1.56 -3.71 -9.19
C PHE A 163 -0.41 -4.41 -9.93
N ARG A 164 -0.61 -5.66 -10.37
CA ARG A 164 0.37 -6.39 -11.18
C ARG A 164 0.67 -5.75 -12.53
N LYS A 165 -0.32 -5.10 -13.16
CA LYS A 165 -0.20 -4.43 -14.47
C LYS A 165 0.88 -3.35 -14.47
N PHE A 166 1.11 -2.72 -13.31
CA PHE A 166 2.06 -1.62 -13.12
C PHE A 166 3.47 -2.08 -12.72
N THR A 167 3.71 -3.39 -12.55
CA THR A 167 5.02 -3.87 -12.07
C THR A 167 6.18 -3.64 -13.05
N LYS A 168 5.87 -3.37 -14.33
CA LYS A 168 6.84 -3.17 -15.40
C LYS A 168 6.50 -1.94 -16.21
N VAL A 169 7.54 -1.22 -16.65
CA VAL A 169 7.44 -0.04 -17.50
C VAL A 169 8.30 -0.20 -18.75
N MET A 170 7.84 0.36 -19.87
CA MET A 170 8.66 0.52 -21.08
C MET A 170 9.53 1.78 -20.96
N MET A 171 10.85 1.62 -20.94
CA MET A 171 11.79 2.74 -20.93
C MET A 171 11.90 3.40 -22.32
N PRO A 172 12.38 4.65 -22.43
CA PRO A 172 12.54 5.35 -23.73
C PRO A 172 13.44 4.62 -24.74
N ASP A 173 14.38 3.80 -24.28
CA ASP A 173 15.25 2.95 -25.11
C ASP A 173 14.62 1.60 -25.50
N LYS A 174 13.31 1.45 -25.28
CA LYS A 174 12.49 0.24 -25.51
C LYS A 174 12.88 -0.98 -24.66
N LYS A 175 13.64 -0.80 -23.58
CA LYS A 175 13.86 -1.87 -22.58
C LYS A 175 12.71 -1.89 -21.57
N VAL A 176 12.39 -3.08 -21.09
CA VAL A 176 11.43 -3.24 -19.99
C VAL A 176 12.16 -3.20 -18.65
N ALA A 177 11.76 -2.30 -17.76
CA ALA A 177 12.27 -2.18 -16.41
C ALA A 177 11.18 -2.51 -15.37
N TYR A 178 11.56 -2.87 -14.14
CA TYR A 178 10.62 -2.97 -13.03
C TYR A 178 10.31 -1.57 -12.49
N PHE A 179 9.02 -1.21 -12.42
CA PHE A 179 8.57 0.05 -11.86
C PHE A 179 8.16 -0.15 -10.39
N ARG A 180 9.01 0.28 -9.45
CA ARG A 180 8.82 0.10 -8.00
C ARG A 180 7.82 1.09 -7.40
N PHE A 181 6.60 1.16 -7.96
CA PHE A 181 5.52 2.04 -7.46
C PHE A 181 5.11 1.74 -6.00
N TRP A 182 5.40 0.53 -5.53
CA TRP A 182 5.10 0.05 -4.19
C TRP A 182 6.09 0.51 -3.11
N ASP A 183 7.15 1.24 -3.47
CA ASP A 183 8.01 1.91 -2.49
C ASP A 183 7.23 3.08 -1.84
N PRO A 184 6.93 3.03 -0.53
CA PRO A 184 6.05 4.02 0.11
C PRO A 184 6.62 5.44 0.12
N ARG A 185 7.94 5.58 -0.05
CA ARG A 185 8.63 6.88 -0.17
C ARG A 185 8.39 7.50 -1.55
N MET A 186 8.20 6.67 -2.57
CA MET A 186 7.95 7.10 -3.94
C MET A 186 6.46 7.30 -4.26
N LEU A 187 5.55 6.55 -3.62
CA LEU A 187 4.12 6.56 -3.94
C LEU A 187 3.53 7.97 -4.07
N ILE A 188 3.69 8.83 -3.06
CA ILE A 188 3.07 10.17 -3.07
C ILE A 188 3.65 11.04 -4.19
N HIS A 189 4.96 11.01 -4.40
CA HIS A 189 5.63 11.77 -5.48
C HIS A 189 5.24 11.26 -6.87
N PHE A 190 5.06 9.95 -7.02
CA PHE A 190 4.54 9.34 -8.24
C PHE A 190 3.12 9.82 -8.54
N LEU A 191 2.19 9.71 -7.58
CA LEU A 191 0.81 10.13 -7.76
C LEU A 191 0.69 11.62 -8.10
N GLN A 192 1.51 12.47 -7.49
CA GLN A 192 1.56 13.91 -7.78
C GLN A 192 2.13 14.23 -9.18
N ALA A 193 2.87 13.31 -9.80
CA ALA A 193 3.41 13.46 -11.15
C ALA A 193 2.48 12.91 -12.24
N CYS A 194 1.47 12.11 -11.86
CA CYS A 194 0.49 11.54 -12.79
C CYS A 194 -0.50 12.60 -13.32
N THR A 195 -0.86 12.46 -14.58
CA THR A 195 -2.04 13.12 -15.16
C THR A 195 -3.35 12.56 -14.55
N PRO A 196 -4.48 13.28 -14.62
CA PRO A 196 -5.78 12.76 -14.17
C PRO A 196 -6.16 11.42 -14.80
N ALA A 197 -5.83 11.19 -16.08
CA ALA A 197 -6.09 9.92 -16.76
C ALA A 197 -5.20 8.77 -16.24
N GLU A 198 -3.94 9.04 -15.88
CA GLU A 198 -3.07 8.05 -15.25
C GLU A 198 -3.51 7.73 -13.82
N LEU A 199 -4.04 8.73 -13.09
CA LEU A 199 -4.65 8.55 -11.77
C LEU A 199 -5.91 7.68 -11.84
N GLU A 200 -6.85 7.99 -12.74
CA GLU A 200 -8.05 7.18 -13.02
C GLU A 200 -7.69 5.74 -13.44
N HIS A 201 -6.53 5.53 -14.08
CA HIS A 201 -6.06 4.19 -14.42
C HIS A 201 -5.37 3.46 -13.26
N PHE A 202 -4.67 4.17 -12.37
CA PHE A 202 -3.87 3.59 -11.29
C PHE A 202 -4.71 3.19 -10.07
N PHE A 203 -5.75 3.95 -9.72
CA PHE A 203 -6.74 3.54 -8.72
C PHE A 203 -7.66 2.45 -9.32
N LEU A 204 -8.08 1.45 -8.54
CA LEU A 204 -8.99 0.39 -9.04
C LEU A 204 -10.45 0.87 -9.00
N HIS A 205 -10.81 1.56 -7.91
CA HIS A 205 -12.08 2.26 -7.76
C HIS A 205 -11.86 3.71 -7.29
N PRO A 206 -12.74 4.67 -7.63
CA PRO A 206 -12.63 6.05 -7.17
C PRO A 206 -12.63 6.19 -5.64
N ASP A 207 -13.33 5.28 -4.96
CA ASP A 207 -13.49 5.23 -3.51
C ASP A 207 -12.28 4.63 -2.75
N ASP A 208 -11.28 4.10 -3.48
CA ASP A 208 -10.06 3.54 -2.92
C ASP A 208 -9.23 4.61 -2.19
N ALA A 209 -8.48 4.18 -1.19
CA ALA A 209 -7.50 5.03 -0.52
C ALA A 209 -6.16 4.32 -0.41
N LEU A 210 -5.10 4.96 -0.93
CA LEU A 210 -3.73 4.47 -0.84
C LEU A 210 -3.02 5.22 0.28
N PHE A 211 -2.40 4.52 1.22
CA PHE A 211 -1.75 5.13 2.37
C PHE A 211 -0.23 4.92 2.32
N SER A 212 0.50 6.03 2.45
CA SER A 212 1.93 6.06 2.68
C SER A 212 2.19 6.34 4.15
N VAL A 213 3.02 5.49 4.77
CA VAL A 213 3.53 5.67 6.13
C VAL A 213 5.02 5.97 6.02
N THR A 214 5.42 7.15 6.46
CA THR A 214 6.82 7.60 6.44
C THR A 214 7.28 7.99 7.84
N PHE A 215 8.54 7.72 8.16
CA PHE A 215 9.13 8.06 9.46
C PHE A 215 10.19 9.15 9.30
N SER A 216 10.15 10.16 10.17
CA SER A 216 11.16 11.20 10.22
C SER A 216 12.10 10.98 11.40
N GLU A 217 13.35 10.58 11.11
CA GLU A 217 14.40 10.48 12.14
C GLU A 217 14.68 11.85 12.81
N LEU A 218 14.61 12.95 12.05
CA LEU A 218 14.87 14.31 12.56
C LEU A 218 13.82 14.74 13.60
N PHE A 219 12.55 14.39 13.37
CA PHE A 219 11.44 14.79 14.24
C PHE A 219 10.92 13.64 15.12
N GLN A 220 11.58 12.47 15.07
CA GLN A 220 11.17 11.21 15.72
C GLN A 220 9.67 10.90 15.57
N SER A 221 9.12 11.18 14.38
CA SER A 221 7.68 11.20 14.14
C SER A 221 7.23 10.34 12.96
N ILE A 222 6.03 9.77 13.10
CA ILE A 222 5.35 9.02 12.03
C ILE A 222 4.41 9.99 11.30
N SER A 223 4.31 9.82 9.97
CA SER A 223 3.40 10.59 9.13
C SER A 223 2.59 9.65 8.24
N LEU A 224 1.37 9.33 8.66
CA LEU A 224 0.37 8.66 7.84
C LEU A 224 -0.27 9.67 6.86
N ARG A 225 -0.28 9.34 5.57
CA ARG A 225 -0.96 10.13 4.52
C ARG A 225 -1.81 9.23 3.64
N SER A 226 -3.04 9.63 3.34
CA SER A 226 -3.87 8.97 2.33
C SER A 226 -3.88 9.77 1.03
N ALA A 227 -3.79 9.07 -0.09
CA ALA A 227 -4.12 9.55 -1.42
C ALA A 227 -5.48 8.96 -1.86
N ARG A 228 -6.37 9.82 -2.37
CA ARG A 228 -7.72 9.46 -2.85
C ARG A 228 -8.03 10.23 -4.14
N LEU A 229 -8.98 9.73 -4.91
CA LEU A 229 -9.61 10.51 -5.98
C LEU A 229 -10.85 11.22 -5.43
N GLU A 230 -11.02 12.50 -5.74
CA GLU A 230 -12.26 13.23 -5.50
C GLU A 230 -12.84 13.71 -6.84
N ALA A 231 -14.15 13.60 -7.01
CA ALA A 231 -14.84 14.10 -8.20
C ALA A 231 -14.77 15.64 -8.27
N ILE A 232 -14.75 16.17 -9.50
CA ILE A 232 -14.74 17.61 -9.83
C ILE A 232 -16.11 18.04 -10.36
#